data_AF-A0A7C8IM93-F1
#
_entry.id   AF-A0A7C8IM93-F1
#
_cell.length_a   1.000
_cell.length_b   1.000
_cell.length_c   1.000
_cell.angle_alpha   90.00
_cell.angle_beta   90.00
_cell.angle_gamma   90.00
#
_symmetry.space_group_name_H-M   'P 1'
#
loop_
_entity.id
_entity.type
_entity.pdbx_description
1 polymer ?
#
loop_
_entity_poly.entity_id
_entity_poly.type
_entity_poly.pdbx_seq_one_letter_code
_entity_poly.pdbx_strand_id
1 'polypeptide(L)'
;MVPWSWEVDFGRRKPARTYLLENEAYFRYKYELSGRRDSFIRTVMKDSRGSQRFFCRGDRIESFCGNLSIEALLNVSTGLATQPIALLDDRKADLVDMIKETGICRAQKGPLSPKQLYIELNKPRYSTADTVISNIGTTIDASVPEIEPDAERRLIYITDLNCYTVLALLDTASRRQAYFLRDFICNHLAFAPSIGVTIPFTSFKSFAFVFHFPYYAWRTGPVYFKDDRCMSDGRPLRRGQHLGFLDETPWGVRVTKSEDFIYEAQISCLVAGLDDSSYIGYFFALQDYQVSRDVYLSPDVLGRGERLRRFHDWTGSTVRLVMDLINVLSKTLHACDRFQSRDCEYFQDDNAFQKDTPPPSLCLAAIAKHVEEMKDQLQTLQHLEKVCNNISRELEAYLALEDRNITMIQVRTNESVKAIALLAFLISPPTVTSALYSMQDRVLPWEADTLSWGLTLGSVYSFLGLVLWLLLKRSDKKTDQALQGEVYTPQSSIKANARRISRNKRSWMESIGLYPRLNANNSMPFEIDDELVDVEGTELSNLGPQSQPIDLL
;
A
#
# COMPACT_ATOMS: atom_id res chain seq x y z
N MET A 1 -9.53 -37.88 13.19
CA MET A 1 -8.72 -36.69 13.52
C MET A 1 -9.70 -35.65 14.04
N VAL A 2 -9.55 -35.19 15.28
CA VAL A 2 -10.41 -34.12 15.80
C VAL A 2 -10.01 -32.82 15.09
N PRO A 3 -10.95 -32.03 14.53
CA PRO A 3 -10.62 -30.74 13.95
C PRO A 3 -9.98 -29.84 15.00
N TRP A 4 -8.95 -29.09 14.62
CA TRP A 4 -8.40 -28.04 15.48
C TRP A 4 -9.51 -27.04 15.82
N SER A 5 -9.57 -26.61 17.08
CA SER A 5 -10.47 -25.54 17.51
C SER A 5 -9.61 -24.44 18.11
N TRP A 6 -9.71 -23.23 17.54
CA TRP A 6 -8.91 -22.08 18.00
C TRP A 6 -9.04 -21.85 19.51
N GLU A 7 -10.27 -21.87 20.02
CA GLU A 7 -10.55 -21.67 21.45
C GLU A 7 -9.91 -22.73 22.34
N VAL A 8 -9.88 -23.98 21.87
CA VAL A 8 -9.32 -25.12 22.63
C VAL A 8 -7.80 -25.13 22.55
N ASP A 9 -7.26 -24.87 21.37
CA ASP A 9 -5.85 -25.06 21.07
C ASP A 9 -5.00 -23.81 21.33
N PHE A 10 -5.58 -22.62 21.23
CA PHE A 10 -4.87 -21.33 21.33
C PHE A 10 -5.58 -20.30 22.21
N GLY A 11 -6.86 -20.48 22.55
CA GLY A 11 -7.59 -19.59 23.46
C GLY A 11 -7.29 -19.80 24.95
N ARG A 12 -6.40 -20.74 25.29
CA ARG A 12 -5.99 -21.03 26.67
C ARG A 12 -4.49 -20.84 26.82
N ARG A 13 -4.10 -20.02 27.83
CA ARG A 13 -2.71 -19.87 28.26
C ARG A 13 -2.05 -21.22 28.49
N LYS A 14 -0.84 -21.37 27.96
CA LYS A 14 0.01 -22.54 28.18
C LYS A 14 0.64 -22.52 29.58
N PRO A 15 1.12 -23.67 30.07
CA PRO A 15 1.90 -23.71 31.31
C PRO A 15 3.13 -22.81 31.22
N ALA A 16 3.49 -22.09 32.30
CA ALA A 16 4.57 -21.11 32.35
C ALA A 16 5.89 -21.58 31.72
N ARG A 17 6.30 -22.84 32.00
CA ARG A 17 7.49 -23.49 31.42
C ARG A 17 7.54 -23.49 29.89
N THR A 18 6.39 -23.41 29.23
CA THR A 18 6.27 -23.41 27.76
C THR A 18 6.79 -22.10 27.18
N TYR A 19 6.55 -20.99 27.87
CA TYR A 19 6.99 -19.66 27.46
C TYR A 19 8.49 -19.46 27.67
N LEU A 20 9.08 -20.09 28.69
CA LEU A 20 10.53 -20.00 28.93
C LEU A 20 11.38 -20.49 27.75
N LEU A 21 10.85 -21.41 26.93
CA LEU A 21 11.49 -21.85 25.69
C LEU A 21 11.65 -20.73 24.65
N GLU A 22 10.92 -19.62 24.79
CA GLU A 22 11.08 -18.44 23.93
C GLU A 22 12.29 -17.58 24.31
N ASN A 23 12.92 -17.83 25.47
CA ASN A 23 14.17 -17.17 25.86
C ASN A 23 15.40 -17.82 25.22
N GLU A 24 15.27 -19.04 24.70
CA GLU A 24 16.38 -19.80 24.12
C GLU A 24 16.47 -19.59 22.60
N ALA A 25 17.54 -18.92 22.17
CA ALA A 25 17.87 -18.75 20.76
C ALA A 25 18.07 -20.10 20.06
N TYR A 26 17.37 -20.31 18.94
CA TYR A 26 17.43 -21.54 18.15
C TYR A 26 18.84 -21.90 17.70
N PHE A 27 19.61 -20.88 17.30
CA PHE A 27 20.97 -21.08 16.81
C PHE A 27 21.87 -21.71 17.86
N ARG A 28 21.80 -21.27 19.13
CA ARG A 28 22.63 -21.85 20.22
C ARG A 28 22.37 -23.34 20.39
N TYR A 29 21.10 -23.72 20.47
CA TYR A 29 20.68 -25.13 20.55
C TYR A 29 21.21 -25.96 19.37
N LYS A 30 21.18 -25.43 18.14
CA LYS A 30 21.65 -26.15 16.96
C LYS A 30 23.16 -26.21 16.83
N TYR A 31 23.85 -25.14 17.23
CA TYR A 31 25.31 -25.04 17.17
C TYR A 31 25.97 -26.09 18.07
N GLU A 32 25.44 -26.27 19.29
CA GLU A 32 25.89 -27.31 20.23
C GLU A 32 25.73 -28.72 19.65
N LEU A 33 24.67 -28.96 18.88
CA LEU A 33 24.38 -30.28 18.29
C LEU A 33 25.15 -30.57 17.00
N SER A 34 25.46 -29.55 16.19
CA SER A 34 25.92 -29.74 14.80
C SER A 34 27.42 -29.52 14.61
N GLY A 35 28.08 -28.81 15.54
CA GLY A 35 29.48 -28.43 15.42
C GLY A 35 29.75 -27.40 14.31
N ARG A 36 31.00 -26.95 14.19
CA ARG A 36 31.43 -25.77 13.42
C ARG A 36 31.53 -25.95 11.89
N ARG A 37 30.80 -26.90 11.28
CA ARG A 37 31.00 -27.26 9.86
C ARG A 37 30.21 -26.42 8.85
N ASP A 38 29.10 -25.83 9.25
CA ASP A 38 28.23 -25.04 8.35
C ASP A 38 28.27 -23.55 8.68
N SER A 39 27.92 -22.71 7.71
CA SER A 39 27.69 -21.28 7.96
C SER A 39 26.56 -21.08 8.98
N PHE A 40 26.56 -19.93 9.66
CA PHE A 40 25.48 -19.53 10.57
C PHE A 40 24.10 -19.67 9.90
N ILE A 41 23.95 -19.11 8.69
CA ILE A 41 22.68 -19.10 7.95
C ILE A 41 22.28 -20.54 7.61
N ARG A 42 23.17 -21.37 7.08
CA ARG A 42 22.84 -22.79 6.79
C ARG A 42 22.44 -23.54 8.04
N THR A 43 23.08 -23.28 9.17
CA THR A 43 22.74 -23.91 10.46
C THR A 43 21.32 -23.57 10.89
N VAL A 44 20.93 -22.29 10.79
CA VAL A 44 19.57 -21.84 11.11
C VAL A 44 18.55 -22.37 10.10
N MET A 45 18.92 -22.46 8.83
CA MET A 45 18.03 -22.90 7.75
C MET A 45 17.81 -24.41 7.73
N LYS A 46 18.75 -25.21 8.24
CA LYS A 46 18.61 -26.68 8.36
C LYS A 46 17.49 -27.04 9.33
N ASP A 47 16.40 -27.54 8.78
CA ASP A 47 15.40 -28.26 9.58
C ASP A 47 15.97 -29.60 10.06
N SER A 48 15.60 -29.99 11.28
CA SER A 48 15.70 -31.37 11.79
C SER A 48 15.22 -32.46 10.81
N ARG A 49 14.33 -32.14 9.86
CA ARG A 49 13.77 -33.10 8.90
C ARG A 49 14.54 -33.23 7.57
N GLY A 50 15.65 -32.51 7.37
CA GLY A 50 16.48 -32.65 6.17
C GLY A 50 15.79 -32.37 4.83
N SER A 51 14.67 -31.63 4.84
CA SER A 51 13.90 -31.37 3.61
C SER A 51 14.67 -30.49 2.62
N GLN A 52 14.80 -30.97 1.37
CA GLN A 52 15.45 -30.26 0.26
C GLN A 52 14.90 -28.84 0.05
N ARG A 53 13.63 -28.58 0.40
CA ARG A 53 13.00 -27.26 0.27
C ARG A 53 13.73 -26.17 1.05
N PHE A 54 14.45 -26.51 2.12
CA PHE A 54 15.16 -25.53 2.95
C PHE A 54 16.56 -25.19 2.43
N PHE A 55 17.13 -26.00 1.54
CA PHE A 55 18.45 -25.72 0.96
C PHE A 55 18.39 -24.52 0.01
N CYS A 56 17.50 -24.53 -0.98
CA CYS A 56 17.36 -23.43 -1.94
C CYS A 56 16.96 -22.09 -1.26
N ARG A 57 16.20 -22.18 -0.16
CA ARG A 57 15.83 -21.01 0.65
C ARG A 57 17.04 -20.46 1.42
N GLY A 58 17.88 -21.35 1.96
CA GLY A 58 19.12 -20.96 2.63
C GLY A 58 20.08 -20.24 1.69
N ASP A 59 20.23 -20.72 0.45
CA ASP A 59 21.10 -20.09 -0.55
C ASP A 59 20.66 -18.65 -0.87
N ARG A 60 19.36 -18.37 -0.86
CA ARG A 60 18.84 -17.00 -1.07
C ARG A 60 19.18 -16.07 0.09
N ILE A 61 19.00 -16.52 1.33
CA ILE A 61 19.34 -15.71 2.51
C ILE A 61 20.86 -15.54 2.61
N GLU A 62 21.65 -16.57 2.31
CA GLU A 62 23.11 -16.44 2.21
C GLU A 62 23.53 -15.48 1.11
N SER A 63 22.93 -15.54 -0.07
CA SER A 63 23.22 -14.60 -1.15
C SER A 63 22.91 -13.17 -0.72
N PHE A 64 21.85 -12.94 0.05
CA PHE A 64 21.50 -11.62 0.56
C PHE A 64 22.42 -11.12 1.68
N CYS A 65 22.78 -11.99 2.63
CA CYS A 65 23.61 -11.63 3.78
C CYS A 65 25.12 -11.72 3.51
N GLY A 66 25.53 -12.42 2.46
CA GLY A 66 26.93 -12.73 2.19
C GLY A 66 27.59 -13.55 3.32
N ASN A 67 28.89 -13.33 3.52
CA ASN A 67 29.69 -13.98 4.57
C ASN A 67 29.66 -13.21 5.90
N LEU A 68 28.64 -12.39 6.15
CA LEU A 68 28.56 -11.59 7.37
C LEU A 68 28.33 -12.47 8.60
N SER A 69 29.07 -12.17 9.67
CA SER A 69 28.93 -12.84 10.97
C SER A 69 28.20 -11.93 11.97
N ILE A 70 27.70 -12.52 13.05
CA ILE A 70 27.13 -11.74 14.17
C ILE A 70 28.19 -10.84 14.83
N GLU A 71 29.45 -11.27 14.82
CA GLU A 71 30.57 -10.46 15.30
C GLU A 71 30.75 -9.21 14.44
N ALA A 72 30.54 -9.31 13.12
CA ALA A 72 30.54 -8.14 12.24
C ALA A 72 29.42 -7.15 12.64
N LEU A 73 28.20 -7.62 12.92
CA LEU A 73 27.11 -6.76 13.42
C LEU A 73 27.49 -6.01 14.71
N LEU A 74 28.19 -6.68 15.64
CA LEU A 74 28.58 -6.10 16.91
C LEU A 74 29.76 -5.12 16.78
N ASN A 75 30.68 -5.37 15.86
CA ASN A 75 31.90 -4.59 15.67
C ASN A 75 31.75 -3.43 14.69
N VAL A 76 30.68 -3.38 13.88
CA VAL A 76 30.46 -2.27 12.95
C VAL A 76 30.17 -0.97 13.71
N SER A 77 30.94 0.06 13.39
CA SER A 77 30.85 1.41 13.94
C SER A 77 30.29 2.45 12.95
N THR A 78 30.11 2.10 11.68
CA THR A 78 29.65 3.03 10.63
C THR A 78 28.71 2.35 9.60
N GLY A 79 27.83 3.14 8.97
CA GLY A 79 27.00 2.70 7.82
C GLY A 79 25.66 2.05 8.20
N LEU A 80 25.15 1.17 7.32
CA LEU A 80 23.81 0.54 7.40
C LEU A 80 23.49 -0.16 8.73
N ALA A 81 24.50 -0.62 9.48
CA ALA A 81 24.30 -1.25 10.78
C ALA A 81 24.04 -0.26 11.94
N THR A 82 24.23 1.04 11.70
CA THR A 82 24.02 2.12 12.68
C THR A 82 22.76 2.94 12.40
N GLN A 83 22.20 2.83 11.20
CA GLN A 83 20.97 3.53 10.84
C GLN A 83 19.77 2.95 11.61
N PRO A 84 18.93 3.78 12.25
CA PRO A 84 17.70 3.31 12.85
C PRO A 84 16.73 2.82 11.77
N ILE A 85 16.34 1.55 11.85
CA ILE A 85 15.44 0.91 10.87
C ILE A 85 14.35 0.04 11.51
N ALA A 86 14.39 -0.14 12.82
CA ALA A 86 13.44 -1.01 13.51
C ALA A 86 12.73 -0.29 14.67
N LEU A 87 11.50 -0.70 14.95
CA LEU A 87 10.77 -0.39 16.17
C LEU A 87 10.41 -1.69 16.87
N LEU A 88 10.54 -1.70 18.19
CA LEU A 88 10.21 -2.83 19.05
C LEU A 88 9.19 -2.37 20.09
N ASP A 89 8.04 -3.04 20.15
CA ASP A 89 7.00 -2.85 21.17
C ASP A 89 6.78 -4.18 21.90
N ASP A 90 7.34 -4.25 23.11
CA ASP A 90 7.22 -5.39 24.01
C ASP A 90 6.26 -5.05 25.15
N ARG A 91 5.20 -5.86 25.31
CA ARG A 91 4.17 -5.66 26.35
C ARG A 91 3.76 -6.96 27.02
N LYS A 92 3.39 -6.83 28.29
CA LYS A 92 2.70 -7.88 29.04
C LYS A 92 1.20 -7.82 28.74
N ALA A 93 0.60 -8.96 28.44
CA ALA A 93 -0.82 -9.09 28.16
C ALA A 93 -1.60 -9.32 29.47
N ASP A 94 -1.60 -8.33 30.37
CA ASP A 94 -2.46 -8.36 31.56
C ASP A 94 -3.92 -8.09 31.15
N LEU A 95 -4.80 -9.11 31.25
CA LEU A 95 -6.27 -9.03 31.02
C LEU A 95 -6.70 -7.95 29.99
N VAL A 96 -6.16 -8.03 28.78
CA VAL A 96 -6.25 -6.97 27.78
C VAL A 96 -7.51 -7.16 26.92
N ASP A 97 -8.45 -6.23 27.05
CA ASP A 97 -9.29 -5.81 25.92
C ASP A 97 -8.35 -5.49 24.75
N MET A 98 -8.35 -6.30 23.68
CA MET A 98 -7.48 -6.15 22.49
C MET A 98 -7.52 -4.77 21.82
N ILE A 99 -8.44 -3.90 22.24
CA ILE A 99 -8.74 -2.59 21.65
C ILE A 99 -8.06 -1.44 22.44
N LYS A 100 -7.68 -1.64 23.70
CA LYS A 100 -7.05 -0.56 24.49
C LYS A 100 -5.53 -0.71 24.51
N GLU A 101 -4.82 0.39 24.28
CA GLU A 101 -3.35 0.52 24.37
C GLU A 101 -2.79 0.29 25.80
N THR A 102 -3.57 -0.31 26.69
CA THR A 102 -3.33 -0.47 28.12
C THR A 102 -2.66 -1.82 28.38
N GLY A 103 -1.32 -1.85 28.36
CA GLY A 103 -0.53 -2.99 28.82
C GLY A 103 0.78 -2.49 29.41
N ILE A 104 1.34 -3.22 30.38
CA ILE A 104 2.64 -2.85 30.96
C ILE A 104 3.70 -3.04 29.87
N CYS A 105 4.27 -1.94 29.40
CA CYS A 105 5.25 -1.91 28.33
C CYS A 105 6.67 -1.97 28.91
N ARG A 106 7.59 -2.62 28.20
CA ARG A 106 9.03 -2.36 28.43
C ARG A 106 9.36 -0.92 28.05
N ALA A 107 10.40 -0.37 28.66
CA ALA A 107 10.84 1.00 28.40
C ALA A 107 11.11 1.19 26.90
N GLN A 108 10.33 2.05 26.25
CA GLN A 108 10.48 2.31 24.82
C GLN A 108 11.81 3.03 24.55
N LYS A 109 12.60 2.48 23.63
CA LYS A 109 13.90 3.04 23.23
C LYS A 109 13.84 3.89 21.96
N GLY A 110 12.65 4.00 21.34
CA GLY A 110 12.47 4.66 20.05
C GLY A 110 13.03 3.81 18.88
N PRO A 111 13.36 4.46 17.75
CA PRO A 111 13.96 3.79 16.59
C PRO A 111 15.30 3.11 16.92
N LEU A 112 15.40 1.84 16.56
CA LEU A 112 16.56 0.98 16.82
C LEU A 112 17.36 0.74 15.54
N SER A 113 18.68 0.83 15.66
CA SER A 113 19.61 0.26 14.67
C SER A 113 19.62 -1.28 14.73
N PRO A 114 20.10 -1.98 13.69
CA PRO A 114 20.23 -3.44 13.72
C PRO A 114 20.99 -3.98 14.94
N LYS A 115 22.07 -3.30 15.36
CA LYS A 115 22.83 -3.64 16.56
C LYS A 115 22.03 -3.47 17.84
N GLN A 116 21.31 -2.35 17.98
CA GLN A 116 20.46 -2.11 19.16
C GLN A 116 19.28 -3.09 19.19
N LEU A 117 18.68 -3.38 18.04
CA LEU A 117 17.63 -4.39 17.91
C LEU A 117 18.14 -5.75 18.38
N TYR A 118 19.33 -6.17 17.95
CA TYR A 118 19.94 -7.42 18.41
C TYR A 118 20.10 -7.46 19.94
N ILE A 119 20.63 -6.38 20.53
CA ILE A 119 20.83 -6.29 21.99
C ILE A 119 19.49 -6.41 22.73
N GLU A 120 18.46 -5.69 22.28
CA GLU A 120 17.13 -5.72 22.89
C GLU A 120 16.42 -7.07 22.72
N LEU A 121 16.55 -7.71 21.55
CA LEU A 121 15.95 -9.02 21.29
C LEU A 121 16.65 -10.15 22.06
N ASN A 122 17.94 -9.99 22.39
CA ASN A 122 18.71 -10.96 23.18
C ASN A 122 18.38 -10.90 24.69
N LYS A 123 17.61 -9.89 25.14
CA LYS A 123 17.07 -9.87 26.50
C LYS A 123 16.02 -10.98 26.66
N PRO A 124 15.93 -11.62 27.84
CA PRO A 124 14.88 -12.61 28.11
C PRO A 124 13.49 -12.03 27.84
N ARG A 125 12.66 -12.79 27.15
CA ARG A 125 11.27 -12.44 26.84
C ARG A 125 10.36 -12.69 28.05
N TYR A 126 10.61 -13.75 28.80
CA TYR A 126 9.88 -14.10 30.02
C TYR A 126 10.83 -14.19 31.21
N SER A 127 10.37 -13.72 32.36
CA SER A 127 11.11 -13.75 33.62
C SER A 127 11.25 -15.20 34.10
N THR A 128 12.48 -15.61 34.42
CA THR A 128 12.75 -16.86 35.13
C THR A 128 12.52 -16.65 36.63
N ALA A 129 11.85 -17.60 37.31
CA ALA A 129 11.58 -17.50 38.75
C ALA A 129 12.87 -17.28 39.58
N ASP A 130 14.01 -17.79 39.10
CA ASP A 130 15.32 -17.65 39.73
C ASP A 130 15.83 -16.19 39.76
N THR A 131 15.41 -15.35 38.81
CA THR A 131 15.79 -13.93 38.76
C THR A 131 15.13 -13.12 39.89
N VAL A 132 13.99 -13.58 40.40
CA VAL A 132 13.23 -12.90 41.46
C VAL A 132 13.80 -13.22 42.84
N ILE A 133 14.38 -14.40 43.04
CA ILE A 133 14.88 -14.88 44.34
C ILE A 133 16.27 -14.30 44.67
N SER A 134 17.11 -14.05 43.65
CA SER A 134 18.45 -13.46 43.80
C SER A 134 18.48 -12.09 44.49
N ASN A 135 17.39 -11.32 44.45
CA ASN A 135 17.37 -9.93 44.93
C ASN A 135 16.84 -9.78 46.37
N ILE A 136 16.46 -10.87 47.04
CA ILE A 136 15.89 -10.81 48.41
C ILE A 136 16.97 -11.04 49.49
N GLY A 137 18.19 -11.46 49.11
CA GLY A 137 19.23 -11.92 50.05
C GLY A 137 20.40 -10.97 50.35
N THR A 138 20.55 -9.84 49.66
CA THR A 138 21.72 -8.97 49.83
C THR A 138 21.33 -7.53 50.12
N THR A 139 21.98 -6.99 51.15
CA THR A 139 21.89 -5.65 51.72
C THR A 139 21.58 -4.54 50.72
N ILE A 140 20.64 -3.69 51.15
CA ILE A 140 20.10 -2.49 50.52
C ILE A 140 21.24 -1.57 50.03
N ASP A 141 21.61 -1.70 48.76
CA ASP A 141 22.26 -0.65 47.98
C ASP A 141 21.28 -0.21 46.89
N ALA A 142 21.02 1.09 46.83
CA ALA A 142 19.85 1.72 46.21
C ALA A 142 19.90 1.79 44.67
N SER A 143 20.15 0.66 44.00
CA SER A 143 19.86 0.50 42.57
C SER A 143 19.24 -0.87 42.33
N VAL A 144 17.97 -1.01 42.72
CA VAL A 144 17.16 -2.19 42.39
C VAL A 144 17.18 -2.33 40.87
N PRO A 145 17.68 -3.44 40.30
CA PRO A 145 17.56 -3.66 38.86
C PRO A 145 16.06 -3.73 38.54
N GLU A 146 15.57 -2.75 37.78
CA GLU A 146 14.18 -2.72 37.32
C GLU A 146 13.88 -4.04 36.61
N ILE A 147 12.98 -4.83 37.22
CA ILE A 147 12.52 -6.09 36.63
C ILE A 147 11.71 -5.70 35.38
N GLU A 148 12.29 -5.89 34.20
CA GLU A 148 11.58 -5.65 32.94
C GLU A 148 10.35 -6.59 32.85
N PRO A 149 9.18 -6.08 32.46
CA PRO A 149 7.96 -6.88 32.35
C PRO A 149 8.10 -7.96 31.27
N ASP A 150 7.35 -9.06 31.41
CA ASP A 150 7.28 -10.12 30.40
C ASP A 150 6.77 -9.57 29.06
N ALA A 151 7.46 -9.91 27.97
CA ALA A 151 7.10 -9.50 26.61
C ALA A 151 6.17 -10.52 25.97
N GLU A 152 5.00 -10.73 26.57
CA GLU A 152 3.98 -11.67 26.08
C GLU A 152 3.55 -11.31 24.65
N ARG A 153 3.34 -10.02 24.37
CA ARG A 153 3.23 -9.48 23.01
C ARG A 153 4.53 -8.80 22.61
N ARG A 154 5.11 -9.22 21.48
CA ARG A 154 6.28 -8.58 20.86
C ARG A 154 5.95 -8.15 19.45
N LEU A 155 5.99 -6.86 19.14
CA LEU A 155 5.79 -6.34 17.78
C LEU A 155 7.11 -5.75 17.28
N ILE A 156 7.56 -6.20 16.11
CA ILE A 156 8.80 -5.77 15.48
C ILE A 156 8.43 -5.20 14.10
N TYR A 157 8.59 -3.89 13.96
CA TYR A 157 8.40 -3.18 12.71
C TYR A 157 9.77 -2.85 12.13
N ILE A 158 10.01 -3.17 10.85
CA ILE A 158 11.29 -2.99 10.19
C ILE A 158 11.07 -2.31 8.85
N THR A 159 11.72 -1.17 8.67
CA THR A 159 11.84 -0.54 7.36
C THR A 159 13.10 -1.03 6.66
N ASP A 160 12.99 -1.21 5.35
CA ASP A 160 14.11 -1.55 4.47
C ASP A 160 15.01 -2.66 5.00
N LEU A 161 14.41 -3.85 5.17
CA LEU A 161 15.09 -5.05 5.66
C LEU A 161 16.48 -5.21 4.99
N ASN A 162 17.53 -5.18 5.82
CA ASN A 162 18.92 -5.31 5.38
C ASN A 162 19.56 -6.57 5.96
N CYS A 163 20.78 -6.89 5.49
CA CYS A 163 21.51 -8.08 5.89
C CYS A 163 21.77 -8.16 7.40
N TYR A 164 22.14 -7.04 8.04
CA TYR A 164 22.40 -6.97 9.48
C TYR A 164 21.16 -7.25 10.32
N THR A 165 20.00 -6.74 9.89
CA THR A 165 18.73 -7.01 10.56
C THR A 165 18.30 -8.45 10.40
N VAL A 166 18.49 -9.05 9.20
CA VAL A 166 18.25 -10.48 9.01
C VAL A 166 19.11 -11.31 9.97
N LEU A 167 20.39 -10.97 10.14
CA LEU A 167 21.25 -11.65 11.12
C LEU A 167 20.75 -11.48 12.55
N ALA A 168 20.42 -10.25 12.96
CA ALA A 168 19.89 -9.97 14.29
C ALA A 168 18.63 -10.80 14.60
N LEU A 169 17.71 -10.86 13.65
CA LEU A 169 16.46 -11.61 13.78
C LEU A 169 16.68 -13.12 13.82
N LEU A 170 17.54 -13.67 12.95
CA LEU A 170 17.79 -15.11 12.89
C LEU A 170 18.56 -15.63 14.11
N ASP A 171 19.49 -14.84 14.66
CA ASP A 171 20.29 -15.24 15.82
C ASP A 171 19.48 -15.21 17.12
N THR A 172 18.56 -14.25 17.25
CA THR A 172 17.74 -14.06 18.45
C THR A 172 16.41 -14.83 18.42
N ALA A 173 16.02 -15.39 17.28
CA ALA A 173 14.77 -16.13 17.16
C ALA A 173 14.78 -17.42 18.01
N SER A 174 13.71 -17.62 18.77
CA SER A 174 13.49 -18.88 19.48
C SER A 174 13.32 -20.05 18.51
N ARG A 175 13.45 -21.29 18.99
CA ARG A 175 13.22 -22.49 18.17
C ARG A 175 11.89 -22.48 17.41
N ARG A 176 10.85 -21.91 18.01
CA ARG A 176 9.50 -21.86 17.43
C ARG A 176 9.37 -20.72 16.43
N GLN A 177 9.96 -19.56 16.75
CA GLN A 177 9.99 -18.41 15.85
C GLN A 177 10.81 -18.69 14.60
N ALA A 178 12.00 -19.27 14.75
CA ALA A 178 12.93 -19.55 13.66
C ALA A 178 12.29 -20.38 12.53
N TYR A 179 11.38 -21.31 12.89
CA TYR A 179 10.66 -22.13 11.92
C TYR A 179 9.83 -21.30 10.94
N PHE A 180 9.09 -20.30 11.42
CA PHE A 180 8.24 -19.43 10.60
C PHE A 180 9.03 -18.27 10.00
N LEU A 181 9.96 -17.71 10.77
CA LEU A 181 10.73 -16.52 10.41
C LEU A 181 11.63 -16.75 9.19
N ARG A 182 12.26 -17.93 9.07
CA ARG A 182 13.09 -18.29 7.91
C ARG A 182 12.31 -18.25 6.59
N ASP A 183 11.10 -18.79 6.61
CA ASP A 183 10.22 -18.86 5.45
C ASP A 183 9.70 -17.47 5.10
N PHE A 184 9.33 -16.70 6.13
CA PHE A 184 8.90 -15.32 6.01
C PHE A 184 9.98 -14.42 5.39
N ILE A 185 11.22 -14.47 5.89
CA ILE A 185 12.34 -13.71 5.31
C ILE A 185 12.60 -14.15 3.87
N CYS A 186 12.64 -15.45 3.60
CA CYS A 186 12.89 -15.95 2.25
C CYS A 186 11.82 -15.49 1.24
N ASN A 187 10.54 -15.52 1.62
CA ASN A 187 9.43 -15.06 0.79
C ASN A 187 9.41 -13.54 0.62
N HIS A 188 9.81 -12.78 1.65
CA HIS A 188 10.01 -11.34 1.53
C HIS A 188 11.12 -11.05 0.52
N LEU A 189 12.28 -11.69 0.62
CA LEU A 189 13.37 -11.51 -0.34
C LEU A 189 12.96 -11.94 -1.76
N ALA A 190 12.07 -12.93 -1.88
CA ALA A 190 11.58 -13.46 -3.14
C ALA A 190 10.71 -12.52 -3.97
N PHE A 191 10.17 -11.44 -3.38
CA PHE A 191 9.12 -10.65 -4.01
C PHE A 191 7.86 -11.46 -4.40
N ALA A 192 7.57 -12.54 -3.66
CA ALA A 192 6.49 -13.46 -3.99
C ALA A 192 5.21 -13.09 -3.21
N PRO A 193 4.07 -12.86 -3.89
CA PRO A 193 2.80 -12.65 -3.22
C PRO A 193 2.34 -13.94 -2.54
N SER A 194 1.87 -13.85 -1.31
CA SER A 194 1.28 -15.00 -0.61
C SER A 194 0.45 -14.55 0.59
N ILE A 195 -0.53 -15.38 0.94
CA ILE A 195 -1.29 -15.29 2.19
C ILE A 195 -1.49 -16.71 2.68
N GLY A 196 -1.34 -16.94 3.98
CA GLY A 196 -1.41 -18.29 4.51
C GLY A 196 -1.49 -18.36 6.01
N VAL A 197 -1.98 -19.50 6.47
CA VAL A 197 -2.03 -19.88 7.87
C VAL A 197 -1.27 -21.20 8.01
N THR A 198 -0.34 -21.25 8.96
CA THR A 198 0.43 -22.46 9.25
C THR A 198 0.21 -22.86 10.70
N ILE A 199 -0.34 -24.06 10.89
CA ILE A 199 -0.50 -24.70 12.19
C ILE A 199 0.27 -26.02 12.13
N PRO A 200 1.52 -26.08 12.61
CA PRO A 200 2.31 -27.30 12.54
C PRO A 200 1.70 -28.42 13.39
N PHE A 201 1.62 -29.62 12.82
CA PHE A 201 1.17 -30.84 13.50
C PHE A 201 2.21 -31.41 14.50
N THR A 202 3.20 -30.62 14.91
CA THR A 202 4.27 -31.07 15.82
C THR A 202 3.76 -31.13 17.27
N SER A 203 4.57 -31.76 18.14
CA SER A 203 4.30 -31.86 19.58
C SER A 203 4.11 -30.53 20.32
N PHE A 204 4.40 -29.40 19.65
CA PHE A 204 4.23 -28.07 20.19
C PHE A 204 3.19 -27.31 19.35
N LYS A 205 2.01 -27.08 19.94
CA LYS A 205 0.95 -26.28 19.32
C LYS A 205 1.41 -24.83 19.24
N SER A 206 1.67 -24.35 18.02
CA SER A 206 1.85 -22.94 17.69
C SER A 206 1.03 -22.62 16.44
N PHE A 207 0.86 -21.34 16.16
CA PHE A 207 0.22 -20.87 14.94
C PHE A 207 1.09 -19.81 14.28
N ALA A 208 0.91 -19.62 12.98
CA ALA A 208 1.43 -18.49 12.24
C ALA A 208 0.46 -18.04 11.15
N PHE A 209 0.20 -16.73 11.10
CA PHE A 209 -0.47 -16.04 10.01
C PHE A 209 0.59 -15.27 9.23
N VAL A 210 0.60 -15.43 7.91
CA VAL A 210 1.60 -14.80 7.06
C VAL A 210 0.92 -14.18 5.85
N PHE A 211 1.33 -12.97 5.50
CA PHE A 211 1.08 -12.43 4.18
C PHE A 211 2.27 -11.64 3.64
N HIS A 212 2.34 -11.60 2.32
CA HIS A 212 3.31 -10.89 1.51
C HIS A 212 2.55 -10.20 0.38
N PHE A 213 2.60 -8.87 0.35
CA PHE A 213 1.92 -8.05 -0.64
C PHE A 213 2.96 -7.22 -1.41
N PRO A 214 3.44 -7.72 -2.57
CA PRO A 214 4.24 -6.96 -3.51
C PRO A 214 3.37 -5.92 -4.21
N TYR A 215 3.92 -4.73 -4.43
CA TYR A 215 3.28 -3.62 -5.13
C TYR A 215 4.34 -2.77 -5.83
N TYR A 216 3.89 -1.90 -6.72
CA TYR A 216 4.74 -0.93 -7.39
C TYR A 216 4.51 0.44 -6.78
N ALA A 217 5.59 1.05 -6.28
CA ALA A 217 5.56 2.38 -5.70
C ALA A 217 6.10 3.39 -6.70
N TRP A 218 5.33 4.46 -6.97
CA TRP A 218 5.86 5.63 -7.66
C TRP A 218 6.79 6.39 -6.71
N ARG A 219 7.98 6.72 -7.19
CA ARG A 219 9.02 7.46 -6.45
C ARG A 219 9.58 8.55 -7.34
N THR A 220 9.82 9.72 -6.76
CA THR A 220 10.62 10.76 -7.41
C THR A 220 12.02 10.66 -6.79
N GLY A 221 13.09 10.73 -7.57
CA GLY A 221 14.42 10.45 -7.05
C GLY A 221 15.52 11.00 -7.94
N PRO A 222 16.78 10.94 -7.49
CA PRO A 222 17.90 11.27 -8.38
C PRO A 222 17.86 10.38 -9.62
N VAL A 223 18.40 10.89 -10.74
CA VAL A 223 18.51 10.21 -12.05
C VAL A 223 19.06 8.77 -11.95
N TYR A 224 19.87 8.51 -10.93
CA TYR A 224 20.44 7.20 -10.63
C TYR A 224 19.84 6.63 -9.34
N PHE A 225 18.54 6.33 -9.34
CA PHE A 225 17.93 5.59 -8.25
C PHE A 225 18.37 4.11 -8.32
N LYS A 226 19.12 3.66 -7.31
CA LYS A 226 19.57 2.27 -7.18
C LYS A 226 19.23 1.76 -5.78
N ASP A 227 18.65 0.56 -5.68
CA ASP A 227 18.50 -0.12 -4.40
C ASP A 227 19.88 -0.53 -3.90
N ASP A 228 20.31 0.06 -2.79
CA ASP A 228 21.59 -0.23 -2.16
C ASP A 228 21.65 -1.65 -1.59
N ARG A 229 20.49 -2.27 -1.34
CA ARG A 229 20.41 -3.67 -0.90
C ARG A 229 20.65 -4.54 -2.12
N CYS A 230 21.81 -5.18 -2.16
CA CYS A 230 22.19 -6.05 -3.26
C CYS A 230 22.29 -7.50 -2.77
N MET A 231 21.94 -8.42 -3.67
CA MET A 231 22.31 -9.84 -3.53
C MET A 231 23.82 -10.00 -3.76
N SER A 232 24.36 -11.18 -3.46
CA SER A 232 25.79 -11.48 -3.60
C SER A 232 26.32 -11.35 -5.03
N ASP A 233 25.42 -11.41 -6.02
CA ASP A 233 25.72 -11.21 -7.44
C ASP A 233 25.72 -9.71 -7.85
N GLY A 234 25.55 -8.80 -6.89
CA GLY A 234 25.50 -7.35 -7.12
C GLY A 234 24.18 -6.85 -7.70
N ARG A 235 23.19 -7.73 -7.94
CA ARG A 235 21.86 -7.31 -8.38
C ARG A 235 21.12 -6.66 -7.23
N PRO A 236 20.42 -5.54 -7.49
CA PRO A 236 19.57 -4.92 -6.47
C PRO A 236 18.45 -5.88 -6.06
N LEU A 237 18.07 -5.83 -4.78
CA LEU A 237 17.01 -6.64 -4.20
C LEU A 237 15.65 -6.35 -4.85
N ARG A 238 15.45 -5.11 -5.29
CA ARG A 238 14.25 -4.62 -5.97
C ARG A 238 14.62 -3.82 -7.20
N ARG A 239 13.77 -3.91 -8.23
CA ARG A 239 13.97 -3.19 -9.48
C ARG A 239 13.26 -1.85 -9.45
N GLY A 240 13.96 -0.83 -9.95
CA GLY A 240 13.38 0.45 -10.33
C GLY A 240 13.35 0.57 -11.84
N GLN A 241 12.24 1.02 -12.38
CA GLN A 241 12.09 1.40 -13.79
C GLN A 241 11.90 2.90 -13.88
N HIS A 242 12.77 3.54 -14.66
CA HIS A 242 12.69 4.96 -14.94
C HIS A 242 11.50 5.29 -15.84
N LEU A 243 10.78 6.37 -15.52
CA LEU A 243 9.58 6.82 -16.22
C LEU A 243 9.78 8.10 -17.04
N GLY A 244 11.02 8.42 -17.43
CA GLY A 244 11.30 9.63 -18.21
C GLY A 244 10.61 9.74 -19.57
N PHE A 245 9.87 8.72 -20.01
CA PHE A 245 9.00 8.77 -21.19
C PHE A 245 7.67 9.49 -20.92
N LEU A 246 7.26 9.66 -19.65
CA LEU A 246 6.06 10.41 -19.26
C LEU A 246 6.31 11.92 -19.17
N ASP A 247 7.57 12.33 -19.24
CA ASP A 247 7.98 13.72 -19.17
C ASP A 247 7.82 14.35 -20.56
N GLU A 248 6.68 15.00 -20.82
CA GLU A 248 6.38 15.69 -22.09
C GLU A 248 7.21 16.98 -22.31
N THR A 249 8.18 17.26 -21.43
CA THR A 249 9.02 18.44 -21.57
C THR A 249 9.79 18.41 -22.90
N PRO A 250 9.66 19.46 -23.74
CA PRO A 250 10.35 19.52 -25.02
C PRO A 250 11.85 19.30 -24.85
N TRP A 251 12.41 18.45 -25.71
CA TRP A 251 13.84 18.17 -25.79
C TRP A 251 14.64 19.48 -25.75
N GLY A 252 15.25 19.80 -24.60
CA GLY A 252 16.08 21.01 -24.45
C GLY A 252 15.93 21.79 -23.14
N VAL A 253 14.89 21.55 -22.33
CA VAL A 253 14.70 22.26 -21.05
C VAL A 253 14.55 21.27 -19.89
N ARG A 254 15.61 20.50 -19.58
CA ARG A 254 15.66 19.70 -18.33
C ARG A 254 16.50 20.43 -17.28
N VAL A 255 15.83 21.03 -16.29
CA VAL A 255 16.46 21.65 -15.11
C VAL A 255 16.16 20.86 -13.82
N THR A 256 15.32 19.83 -13.86
CA THR A 256 14.96 19.07 -12.65
C THR A 256 16.01 18.01 -12.32
N LYS A 257 16.60 18.10 -11.11
CA LYS A 257 17.55 17.12 -10.54
C LYS A 257 16.90 15.79 -10.14
N SER A 258 15.61 15.62 -10.39
CA SER A 258 14.82 14.48 -9.97
C SER A 258 13.98 13.93 -11.10
N GLU A 259 13.99 12.61 -11.25
CA GLU A 259 13.22 11.84 -12.22
C GLU A 259 12.19 10.97 -11.50
N ASP A 260 11.15 10.58 -12.22
CA ASP A 260 10.12 9.67 -11.71
C ASP A 260 10.48 8.21 -12.04
N PHE A 261 10.26 7.34 -11.07
CA PHE A 261 10.53 5.90 -11.15
C PHE A 261 9.36 5.10 -10.60
N ILE A 262 9.07 3.96 -11.22
CA ILE A 262 8.28 2.90 -10.59
C ILE A 262 9.24 1.93 -9.93
N TYR A 263 9.03 1.64 -8.66
CA TYR A 263 9.90 0.81 -7.85
C TYR A 263 9.15 -0.37 -7.23
N GLU A 264 9.75 -1.57 -7.31
CA GLU A 264 9.24 -2.78 -6.68
C GLU A 264 9.30 -2.65 -5.14
N ALA A 265 8.15 -2.59 -4.50
CA ALA A 265 8.00 -2.45 -3.06
C ALA A 265 7.18 -3.63 -2.49
N GLN A 266 7.40 -3.97 -1.23
CA GLN A 266 6.68 -5.09 -0.63
C GLN A 266 6.44 -4.84 0.85
N ILE A 267 5.20 -5.09 1.27
CA ILE A 267 4.85 -5.21 2.67
C ILE A 267 4.74 -6.70 3.01
N SER A 268 5.22 -7.09 4.18
CA SER A 268 5.10 -8.46 4.66
C SER A 268 4.80 -8.47 6.15
N CYS A 269 3.91 -9.35 6.57
CA CYS A 269 3.53 -9.51 7.97
C CYS A 269 3.55 -10.99 8.35
N LEU A 270 4.13 -11.29 9.51
CA LEU A 270 4.10 -12.60 10.17
C LEU A 270 3.61 -12.39 11.60
N VAL A 271 2.50 -13.03 11.97
CA VAL A 271 2.06 -13.11 13.36
C VAL A 271 2.15 -14.57 13.78
N ALA A 272 3.04 -14.89 14.71
CA ALA A 272 3.24 -16.25 15.23
C ALA A 272 3.08 -16.28 16.74
N GLY A 273 2.43 -17.31 17.27
CA GLY A 273 2.15 -17.37 18.71
C GLY A 273 1.98 -18.78 19.25
N LEU A 274 1.97 -18.86 20.57
CA LEU A 274 1.68 -20.09 21.32
C LEU A 274 0.20 -20.17 21.70
N ASP A 275 -0.40 -19.01 21.92
CA ASP A 275 -1.79 -18.76 22.27
C ASP A 275 -2.13 -17.30 21.94
N ASP A 276 -3.36 -16.89 22.23
CA ASP A 276 -3.87 -15.52 22.04
C ASP A 276 -3.18 -14.46 22.92
N SER A 277 -2.59 -14.88 24.03
CA SER A 277 -1.96 -14.01 25.02
C SER A 277 -0.47 -13.78 24.73
N SER A 278 0.15 -14.73 24.03
CA SER A 278 1.60 -14.79 23.83
C SER A 278 1.95 -14.98 22.34
N TYR A 279 2.21 -13.87 21.65
CA TYR A 279 2.52 -13.86 20.23
C TYR A 279 3.57 -12.82 19.84
N ILE A 280 4.19 -13.02 18.69
CA ILE A 280 5.16 -12.14 18.06
C ILE A 280 4.66 -11.72 16.68
N GLY A 281 4.73 -10.43 16.38
CA GLY A 281 4.43 -9.85 15.09
C GLY A 281 5.71 -9.30 14.45
N TYR A 282 6.02 -9.72 13.22
CA TYR A 282 7.04 -9.12 12.38
C TYR A 282 6.35 -8.39 11.23
N PHE A 283 6.69 -7.13 11.02
CA PHE A 283 6.21 -6.35 9.90
C PHE A 283 7.37 -5.74 9.14
N PHE A 284 7.53 -6.14 7.88
CA PHE A 284 8.56 -5.62 6.99
C PHE A 284 7.90 -4.68 5.99
N ALA A 285 8.37 -3.44 5.94
CA ALA A 285 7.92 -2.43 5.01
C ALA A 285 9.11 -1.84 4.25
N LEU A 286 8.86 -1.35 3.05
CA LEU A 286 9.80 -0.47 2.37
C LEU A 286 9.60 0.95 2.92
N GLN A 287 10.68 1.64 3.30
CA GLN A 287 10.56 3.05 3.62
C GLN A 287 10.29 3.85 2.35
N ASP A 288 9.46 4.88 2.47
CA ASP A 288 9.33 5.90 1.44
C ASP A 288 10.68 6.64 1.36
N TYR A 289 11.54 6.30 0.40
CA TYR A 289 12.79 7.04 0.15
C TYR A 289 12.46 8.38 -0.53
N GLN A 290 11.76 9.25 0.19
CA GLN A 290 11.64 10.67 -0.06
C GLN A 290 10.85 11.31 1.07
N VAL A 291 11.54 11.93 2.02
CA VAL A 291 11.30 13.30 2.48
C VAL A 291 12.56 13.67 3.26
N SER A 292 13.45 14.46 2.65
CA SER A 292 14.29 15.38 3.45
C SER A 292 13.38 16.00 4.49
N ARG A 293 13.74 15.95 5.77
CA ARG A 293 12.92 16.39 6.93
C ARG A 293 12.30 17.81 6.81
N ASP A 294 12.64 18.55 5.76
CA ASP A 294 12.10 19.87 5.42
C ASP A 294 10.84 19.87 4.51
N VAL A 295 10.34 18.72 4.03
CA VAL A 295 9.18 18.68 3.09
C VAL A 295 7.88 18.14 3.72
N TYR A 296 7.80 18.03 5.04
CA TYR A 296 6.51 17.76 5.73
C TYR A 296 5.58 18.97 5.82
N LEU A 297 5.96 20.11 5.22
CA LEU A 297 5.12 21.29 5.08
C LEU A 297 4.84 21.66 3.60
N SER A 298 4.94 20.70 2.67
CA SER A 298 4.51 20.94 1.28
C SER A 298 3.05 20.47 1.08
N PRO A 299 2.16 21.28 0.49
CA PRO A 299 0.74 20.99 0.28
C PRO A 299 0.47 19.96 -0.85
N ASP A 300 1.34 18.96 -1.01
CA ASP A 300 1.44 18.15 -2.24
C ASP A 300 0.53 16.90 -2.27
N VAL A 301 -0.44 16.82 -1.35
CA VAL A 301 -1.53 15.82 -1.39
C VAL A 301 -2.37 16.01 -2.67
N LEU A 302 -2.53 17.26 -3.12
CA LEU A 302 -3.16 17.59 -4.41
C LEU A 302 -2.38 17.02 -5.61
N GLY A 303 -1.04 17.07 -5.57
CA GLY A 303 -0.19 16.56 -6.65
C GLY A 303 -0.21 15.03 -6.79
N ARG A 304 -0.53 14.28 -5.72
CA ARG A 304 -0.69 12.82 -5.78
C ARG A 304 -1.97 12.42 -6.51
N GLY A 305 -3.10 13.08 -6.22
CA GLY A 305 -4.39 12.83 -6.87
C GLY A 305 -4.35 13.15 -8.37
N GLU A 306 -3.72 14.26 -8.77
CA GLU A 306 -3.57 14.63 -10.18
C GLU A 306 -2.69 13.64 -10.97
N ARG A 307 -1.68 13.04 -10.34
CA ARG A 307 -0.84 12.00 -10.96
C ARG A 307 -1.59 10.69 -11.14
N LEU A 308 -2.36 10.26 -10.15
CA LEU A 308 -3.22 9.08 -10.24
C LEU A 308 -4.29 9.23 -11.33
N ARG A 309 -4.89 10.42 -11.48
CA ARG A 309 -5.83 10.72 -12.57
C ARG A 309 -5.16 10.67 -13.94
N ARG A 310 -3.98 11.27 -14.11
CA ARG A 310 -3.21 11.17 -15.36
C ARG A 310 -2.85 9.73 -15.71
N PHE A 311 -2.49 8.93 -14.72
CA PHE A 311 -2.22 7.50 -14.93
C PHE A 311 -3.49 6.74 -15.34
N HIS A 312 -4.63 7.03 -14.73
CA HIS A 312 -5.94 6.47 -15.14
C HIS A 312 -6.27 6.83 -16.58
N ASP A 313 -6.14 8.11 -16.96
CA ASP A 313 -6.37 8.58 -18.33
C ASP A 313 -5.43 7.90 -19.34
N TRP A 314 -4.15 7.73 -18.98
CA TRP A 314 -3.17 7.03 -19.80
C TRP A 314 -3.50 5.54 -19.95
N THR A 315 -3.91 4.86 -18.87
CA THR A 315 -4.33 3.44 -18.95
C THR A 315 -5.55 3.29 -19.84
N GLY A 316 -6.53 4.19 -19.75
CA GLY A 316 -7.71 4.19 -20.63
C GLY A 316 -7.35 4.43 -22.09
N SER A 317 -6.41 5.34 -22.36
CA SER A 317 -5.92 5.61 -23.73
C SER A 317 -5.15 4.41 -24.31
N THR A 318 -4.37 3.72 -23.47
CA THR A 318 -3.62 2.52 -23.86
C THR A 318 -4.55 1.35 -24.17
N VAL A 319 -5.60 1.13 -23.38
CA VAL A 319 -6.63 0.11 -23.65
C VAL A 319 -7.30 0.35 -25.01
N ARG A 320 -7.61 1.61 -25.35
CA ARG A 320 -8.20 1.96 -26.65
C ARG A 320 -7.26 1.63 -27.82
N LEU A 321 -5.99 1.98 -27.70
CA LEU A 321 -4.99 1.66 -28.73
C LEU A 321 -4.82 0.14 -28.92
N VAL A 322 -4.78 -0.62 -27.81
CA VAL A 322 -4.69 -2.08 -27.85
C VAL A 322 -5.94 -2.68 -28.52
N MET A 323 -7.13 -2.17 -28.21
CA MET A 323 -8.38 -2.58 -28.86
C MET A 323 -8.38 -2.32 -30.38
N ASP A 324 -7.89 -1.16 -30.80
CA ASP A 324 -7.80 -0.80 -32.22
C ASP A 324 -6.81 -1.71 -32.95
N LEU A 325 -5.66 -1.99 -32.34
CA LEU A 325 -4.66 -2.93 -32.86
C LEU A 325 -5.21 -4.36 -32.97
N ILE A 326 -5.87 -4.86 -31.92
CA ILE A 326 -6.53 -6.18 -31.93
C ILE A 326 -7.54 -6.27 -33.07
N ASN A 327 -8.37 -5.23 -33.26
CA ASN A 327 -9.36 -5.18 -34.32
C ASN A 327 -8.74 -5.20 -35.72
N VAL A 328 -7.68 -4.43 -35.95
CA VAL A 328 -6.98 -4.39 -37.23
C VAL A 328 -6.29 -5.73 -37.51
N LEU A 329 -5.55 -6.28 -36.54
CA LEU A 329 -4.83 -7.54 -36.71
C LEU A 329 -5.80 -8.71 -36.94
N SER A 330 -6.95 -8.73 -36.24
CA SER A 330 -7.99 -9.74 -36.43
C SER A 330 -8.59 -9.69 -37.85
N LYS A 331 -8.85 -8.49 -38.39
CA LYS A 331 -9.32 -8.33 -39.78
C LYS A 331 -8.28 -8.82 -40.79
N THR A 332 -7.00 -8.49 -40.56
CA THR A 332 -5.89 -8.95 -41.41
C THR A 332 -5.77 -10.47 -41.37
N LEU A 333 -5.84 -11.08 -40.18
CA LEU A 333 -5.85 -12.54 -40.03
C LEU A 333 -7.01 -13.22 -40.75
N HIS A 334 -8.22 -12.65 -40.65
CA HIS A 334 -9.38 -13.17 -41.37
C HIS A 334 -9.21 -13.04 -42.90
N ALA A 335 -8.55 -11.99 -43.39
CA ALA A 335 -8.22 -11.86 -44.81
C ALA A 335 -7.17 -12.90 -45.24
N CYS A 336 -6.16 -13.17 -44.40
CA CYS A 336 -5.16 -14.21 -44.64
C CYS A 336 -5.77 -15.63 -44.63
N ASP A 337 -6.65 -15.94 -43.69
CA ASP A 337 -7.36 -17.23 -43.64
C ASP A 337 -8.24 -17.42 -44.89
N ARG A 338 -8.88 -16.34 -45.36
CA ARG A 338 -9.65 -16.36 -46.62
C ARG A 338 -8.76 -16.63 -47.84
N PHE A 339 -7.59 -15.98 -47.90
CA PHE A 339 -6.62 -16.20 -48.96
C PHE A 339 -6.09 -17.64 -48.96
N GLN A 340 -5.75 -18.19 -47.79
CA GLN A 340 -5.26 -19.56 -47.63
C GLN A 340 -6.31 -20.65 -47.86
N SER A 341 -7.61 -20.34 -47.76
CA SER A 341 -8.69 -21.32 -47.94
C SER A 341 -9.31 -21.33 -49.33
N ARG A 342 -9.16 -20.24 -50.11
CA ARG A 342 -9.77 -20.10 -51.44
C ARG A 342 -8.81 -19.73 -52.53
N ASP A 343 -7.93 -18.76 -52.28
CA ASP A 343 -7.18 -18.11 -53.35
C ASP A 343 -5.81 -18.77 -53.57
N CYS A 344 -5.34 -19.60 -52.62
CA CYS A 344 -4.06 -20.30 -52.74
C CYS A 344 -4.09 -21.46 -53.75
N GLU A 345 -5.26 -22.03 -54.05
CA GLU A 345 -5.41 -23.11 -55.04
C GLU A 345 -4.97 -22.65 -56.45
N TYR A 346 -5.16 -21.36 -56.77
CA TYR A 346 -4.70 -20.76 -58.03
C TYR A 346 -3.17 -20.82 -58.19
N PHE A 347 -2.42 -20.80 -57.09
CA PHE A 347 -0.95 -20.78 -57.08
C PHE A 347 -0.31 -22.16 -56.95
N GLN A 348 -1.11 -23.23 -56.86
CA GLN A 348 -0.64 -24.62 -56.79
C GLN A 348 -0.60 -25.32 -58.16
N ASP A 349 -1.06 -24.66 -59.23
CA ASP A 349 -1.01 -25.22 -60.59
C ASP A 349 0.41 -25.05 -61.18
N ASP A 350 1.23 -26.10 -61.06
CA ASP A 350 2.67 -26.14 -61.38
C ASP A 350 3.00 -25.91 -62.87
N ASN A 351 2.01 -25.87 -63.76
CA ASN A 351 2.23 -25.82 -65.21
C ASN A 351 2.51 -24.41 -65.78
N ALA A 352 2.42 -23.35 -64.97
CA ALA A 352 2.47 -21.96 -65.46
C ALA A 352 3.80 -21.21 -65.22
N PHE A 353 4.78 -21.77 -64.50
CA PHE A 353 5.95 -21.00 -64.02
C PHE A 353 7.29 -21.45 -64.64
N GLN A 354 8.10 -20.47 -65.07
CA GLN A 354 9.42 -20.67 -65.67
C GLN A 354 10.44 -21.26 -64.69
N LYS A 355 11.39 -22.03 -65.25
CA LYS A 355 12.35 -22.93 -64.58
C LYS A 355 13.36 -22.27 -63.62
N ASP A 356 13.41 -20.92 -63.58
CA ASP A 356 14.42 -20.15 -62.84
C ASP A 356 13.86 -19.36 -61.63
N THR A 357 12.55 -19.42 -61.36
CA THR A 357 11.91 -18.77 -60.20
C THR A 357 11.67 -19.77 -59.05
N PRO A 358 11.85 -19.36 -57.77
CA PRO A 358 11.60 -20.24 -56.63
C PRO A 358 10.15 -20.75 -56.66
N PRO A 359 9.92 -22.04 -56.32
CA PRO A 359 8.60 -22.64 -56.44
C PRO A 359 7.58 -21.92 -55.55
N PRO A 360 6.35 -21.67 -56.03
CA PRO A 360 5.30 -20.96 -55.29
C PRO A 360 5.02 -21.52 -53.88
N SER A 361 5.26 -22.82 -53.70
CA SER A 361 5.15 -23.52 -52.42
C SER A 361 6.06 -22.96 -51.31
N LEU A 362 7.25 -22.45 -51.66
CA LEU A 362 8.19 -21.87 -50.68
C LEU A 362 7.69 -20.50 -50.17
N CYS A 363 7.11 -19.69 -51.06
CA CYS A 363 6.50 -18.40 -50.72
C CYS A 363 5.23 -18.58 -49.87
N LEU A 364 4.41 -19.57 -50.20
CA LEU A 364 3.22 -19.92 -49.41
C LEU A 364 3.59 -20.40 -47.99
N ALA A 365 4.65 -21.20 -47.85
CA ALA A 365 5.17 -21.62 -46.55
C ALA A 365 5.69 -20.44 -45.71
N ALA A 366 6.37 -19.47 -46.33
CA ALA A 366 6.83 -18.25 -45.65
C ALA A 366 5.65 -17.37 -45.18
N ILE A 367 4.61 -17.23 -46.02
CA ILE A 367 3.37 -16.52 -45.66
C ILE A 367 2.67 -17.21 -44.49
N ALA A 368 2.52 -18.54 -44.54
CA ALA A 368 1.91 -19.30 -43.44
C ALA A 368 2.66 -19.11 -42.11
N LYS A 369 3.99 -19.08 -42.15
CA LYS A 369 4.82 -18.78 -40.98
C LYS A 369 4.54 -17.38 -40.41
N HIS A 370 4.45 -16.35 -41.27
CA HIS A 370 4.15 -14.98 -40.82
C HIS A 370 2.72 -14.83 -40.29
N VAL A 371 1.76 -15.59 -40.83
CA VAL A 371 0.38 -15.64 -40.31
C VAL A 371 0.35 -16.24 -38.91
N GLU A 372 1.13 -17.28 -38.64
CA GLU A 372 1.21 -17.89 -37.32
C GLU A 372 1.89 -16.95 -36.29
N GLU A 373 2.93 -16.22 -36.71
CA GLU A 373 3.58 -15.20 -35.87
C GLU A 373 2.63 -14.03 -35.56
N MET A 374 1.79 -13.62 -36.51
CA MET A 374 0.72 -12.64 -36.27
C MET A 374 -0.36 -13.17 -35.30
N LYS A 375 -0.68 -14.47 -35.30
CA LYS A 375 -1.60 -15.08 -34.30
C LYS A 375 -1.02 -15.00 -32.90
N ASP A 376 0.27 -15.27 -32.73
CA ASP A 376 0.95 -15.19 -31.43
C ASP A 376 0.98 -13.75 -30.89
N GLN A 377 1.25 -12.77 -31.76
CA GLN A 377 1.17 -11.35 -31.42
C GLN A 377 -0.25 -10.92 -31.03
N LEU A 378 -1.29 -11.43 -31.70
CA LEU A 378 -2.69 -11.17 -31.33
C LEU A 378 -3.00 -11.69 -29.92
N GLN A 379 -2.58 -12.90 -29.58
CA GLN A 379 -2.79 -13.47 -28.24
C GLN A 379 -2.09 -12.65 -27.15
N THR A 380 -0.88 -12.17 -27.44
CA THR A 380 -0.13 -11.30 -26.54
C THR A 380 -0.85 -9.96 -26.32
N LEU A 381 -1.38 -9.35 -27.38
CA LEU A 381 -2.16 -8.11 -27.28
C LEU A 381 -3.46 -8.30 -26.49
N GLN A 382 -4.17 -9.43 -26.67
CA GLN A 382 -5.37 -9.76 -25.90
C GLN A 382 -5.06 -10.02 -24.41
N HIS A 383 -3.89 -10.58 -24.10
CA HIS A 383 -3.44 -10.71 -22.71
C HIS A 383 -3.15 -9.33 -22.10
N LEU A 384 -2.46 -8.46 -22.83
CA LEU A 384 -2.16 -7.09 -22.41
C LEU A 384 -3.44 -6.29 -22.14
N GLU A 385 -4.45 -6.42 -23.00
CA GLU A 385 -5.76 -5.81 -22.82
C GLU A 385 -6.41 -6.20 -21.47
N LYS A 386 -6.39 -7.50 -21.14
CA LYS A 386 -6.93 -8.00 -19.85
C LYS A 386 -6.17 -7.44 -18.67
N VAL A 387 -4.84 -7.37 -18.75
CA VAL A 387 -3.99 -6.81 -17.69
C VAL A 387 -4.27 -5.32 -17.51
N CYS A 388 -4.31 -4.54 -18.59
CA CYS A 388 -4.61 -3.10 -18.53
C CYS A 388 -6.02 -2.83 -17.98
N ASN A 389 -7.03 -3.62 -18.37
CA ASN A 389 -8.38 -3.52 -17.83
C ASN A 389 -8.43 -3.83 -16.32
N ASN A 390 -7.66 -4.81 -15.85
CA ASN A 390 -7.58 -5.12 -14.42
C ASN A 390 -6.93 -3.97 -13.62
N ILE A 391 -5.83 -3.42 -14.15
CA ILE A 391 -5.13 -2.27 -13.54
C ILE A 391 -6.04 -1.04 -13.50
N SER A 392 -6.77 -0.76 -14.58
CA SER A 392 -7.70 0.38 -14.64
C SER A 392 -8.80 0.27 -13.58
N ARG A 393 -9.40 -0.92 -13.41
CA ARG A 393 -10.41 -1.18 -12.37
C ARG A 393 -9.86 -1.04 -10.94
N GLU A 394 -8.64 -1.53 -10.71
CA GLU A 394 -7.99 -1.41 -9.42
C GLU A 394 -7.69 0.07 -9.10
N LEU A 395 -7.21 0.82 -10.08
CA LEU A 395 -6.94 2.25 -9.96
C LEU A 395 -8.21 3.08 -9.70
N GLU A 396 -9.34 2.74 -10.31
CA GLU A 396 -10.64 3.34 -10.01
C GLU A 396 -11.05 3.14 -8.55
N ALA A 397 -10.83 1.93 -8.02
CA ALA A 397 -11.11 1.65 -6.61
C ALA A 397 -10.21 2.47 -5.67
N TYR A 398 -8.93 2.61 -6.01
CA TYR A 398 -7.99 3.45 -5.26
C TYR A 398 -8.35 4.94 -5.31
N LEU A 399 -8.71 5.47 -6.49
CA LEU A 399 -9.15 6.86 -6.64
C LEU A 399 -10.42 7.14 -5.81
N ALA A 400 -11.38 6.21 -5.80
CA ALA A 400 -12.59 6.34 -5.00
C ALA A 400 -12.31 6.30 -3.48
N LEU A 401 -11.33 5.52 -3.04
CA LEU A 401 -10.89 5.48 -1.64
C LEU A 401 -10.16 6.77 -1.24
N GLU A 402 -9.28 7.29 -2.11
CA GLU A 402 -8.55 8.53 -1.86
C GLU A 402 -9.51 9.73 -1.76
N ASP A 403 -10.49 9.85 -2.67
CA ASP A 403 -11.51 10.91 -2.61
C ASP A 403 -12.34 10.82 -1.31
N ARG A 404 -12.63 9.62 -0.82
CA ARG A 404 -13.29 9.40 0.49
C ARG A 404 -12.40 9.79 1.67
N ASN A 405 -11.10 9.50 1.61
CA ASN A 405 -10.17 9.88 2.67
C ASN A 405 -9.95 11.39 2.73
N ILE A 406 -9.82 12.07 1.58
CA ILE A 406 -9.68 13.53 1.49
C ILE A 406 -10.91 14.22 2.08
N THR A 407 -12.11 13.77 1.72
CA THR A 407 -13.36 14.32 2.28
C THR A 407 -13.46 14.11 3.79
N MET A 408 -13.08 12.93 4.30
CA MET A 408 -13.07 12.64 5.75
C MET A 408 -12.07 13.49 6.52
N ILE A 409 -10.85 13.66 6.00
CA ILE A 409 -9.81 14.51 6.61
C ILE A 409 -10.27 15.97 6.60
N GLN A 410 -10.90 16.44 5.53
CA GLN A 410 -11.43 17.81 5.45
C GLN A 410 -12.58 18.06 6.43
N VAL A 411 -13.47 17.08 6.67
CA VAL A 411 -14.52 17.18 7.68
C VAL A 411 -13.92 17.23 9.09
N ARG A 412 -12.97 16.34 9.42
CA ARG A 412 -12.34 16.27 10.74
C ARG A 412 -11.49 17.49 11.06
N THR A 413 -10.76 18.00 10.06
CA THR A 413 -9.98 19.25 10.21
C THR A 413 -10.89 20.45 10.42
N ASN A 414 -12.02 20.54 9.70
CA ASN A 414 -12.99 21.62 9.90
C ASN A 414 -13.59 21.62 11.31
N GLU A 415 -13.89 20.44 11.88
CA GLU A 415 -14.33 20.34 13.28
C GLU A 415 -13.23 20.79 14.28
N SER A 416 -11.99 20.35 14.07
CA SER A 416 -10.87 20.74 14.93
C SER A 416 -10.56 22.24 14.85
N VAL A 417 -10.67 22.86 13.66
CA VAL A 417 -10.46 24.30 13.48
C VAL A 417 -11.57 25.10 14.17
N LYS A 418 -12.82 24.64 14.13
CA LYS A 418 -13.93 25.26 14.89
C LYS A 418 -13.68 25.20 16.39
N ALA A 419 -13.20 24.06 16.91
CA ALA A 419 -12.88 23.91 18.33
C ALA A 419 -11.70 24.81 18.77
N ILE A 420 -10.63 24.88 17.95
CA ILE A 420 -9.48 25.76 18.22
C ILE A 420 -9.89 27.23 18.19
N ALA A 421 -10.73 27.64 17.23
CA ALA A 421 -11.24 29.02 17.16
C ALA A 421 -12.08 29.39 18.39
N LEU A 422 -12.93 28.48 18.89
CA LEU A 422 -13.70 28.68 20.11
C LEU A 422 -12.83 28.76 21.36
N LEU A 423 -11.80 27.92 21.48
CA LEU A 423 -10.86 27.99 22.59
C LEU A 423 -10.03 29.27 22.58
N ALA A 424 -9.56 29.70 21.41
CA ALA A 424 -8.83 30.97 21.25
C ALA A 424 -9.72 32.18 21.63
N PHE A 425 -11.02 32.12 21.33
CA PHE A 425 -12.00 33.14 21.71
C PHE A 425 -12.21 33.22 23.23
N LEU A 426 -12.21 32.09 23.93
CA LEU A 426 -12.39 32.03 25.38
C LEU A 426 -11.14 32.48 26.16
N ILE A 427 -9.95 32.18 25.65
CA ILE A 427 -8.69 32.39 26.38
C ILE A 427 -8.07 33.76 26.11
N SER A 428 -8.22 34.31 24.90
CA SER A 428 -7.58 35.58 24.54
C SER A 428 -8.03 36.81 25.36
N PRO A 429 -9.32 36.99 25.72
CA PRO A 429 -9.74 38.22 26.42
C PRO A 429 -9.16 38.34 27.83
N PRO A 430 -9.22 37.30 28.69
CA PRO A 430 -8.58 37.33 29.99
C PRO A 430 -7.08 37.61 29.90
N THR A 431 -6.37 36.99 28.93
CA THR A 431 -4.92 37.21 28.77
C THR A 431 -4.61 38.65 28.37
N VAL A 432 -5.37 39.24 27.45
CA VAL A 432 -5.19 40.63 27.02
C VAL A 432 -5.52 41.60 28.15
N THR A 433 -6.61 41.39 28.89
CA THR A 433 -6.96 42.26 30.01
C THR A 433 -5.99 42.13 31.18
N SER A 434 -5.54 40.92 31.50
CA SER A 434 -4.52 40.71 32.53
C SER A 434 -3.19 41.32 32.14
N ALA A 435 -2.79 41.25 30.86
CA ALA A 435 -1.59 41.93 30.37
C ALA A 435 -1.70 43.45 30.45
N LEU A 436 -2.88 44.01 30.10
CA LEU A 436 -3.13 45.45 30.15
C LEU A 436 -3.07 46.01 31.58
N TYR A 437 -3.65 45.28 32.54
CA TYR A 437 -3.67 45.68 33.96
C TYR A 437 -2.41 45.27 34.73
N SER A 438 -1.53 44.48 34.12
CA SER A 438 -0.18 44.19 34.63
C SER A 438 0.85 45.27 34.27
N MET A 439 0.48 46.27 33.46
CA MET A 439 1.34 47.40 33.14
C MET A 439 1.40 48.38 34.34
N GLN A 440 2.59 48.91 34.64
CA GLN A 440 2.84 49.79 35.81
C GLN A 440 1.90 51.02 35.84
N ASP A 441 1.53 51.44 37.05
CA ASP A 441 0.46 52.40 37.44
C ASP A 441 0.46 53.80 36.78
N ARG A 442 1.36 54.11 35.84
CA ARG A 442 1.46 55.43 35.18
C ARG A 442 1.02 55.46 33.72
N VAL A 443 0.56 54.34 33.16
CA VAL A 443 0.24 54.23 31.72
C VAL A 443 -1.27 54.19 31.45
N LEU A 444 -2.10 53.74 32.40
CA LEU A 444 -3.55 53.68 32.23
C LEU A 444 -4.21 55.03 32.58
N PRO A 445 -5.16 55.53 31.78
CA PRO A 445 -5.83 56.80 32.05
C PRO A 445 -6.93 56.71 33.13
N TRP A 446 -7.05 55.57 33.83
CA TRP A 446 -8.01 55.32 34.91
C TRP A 446 -7.38 54.51 36.04
N GLU A 447 -7.97 54.56 37.23
CA GLU A 447 -7.51 53.79 38.39
C GLU A 447 -7.79 52.29 38.23
N ALA A 448 -6.80 51.47 38.59
CA ALA A 448 -6.80 50.02 38.41
C ALA A 448 -7.63 49.30 39.49
N ASP A 449 -8.93 49.57 39.53
CA ASP A 449 -9.88 48.91 40.43
C ASP A 449 -10.43 47.59 39.85
N THR A 450 -10.87 46.68 40.73
CA THR A 450 -11.51 45.41 40.33
C THR A 450 -12.73 45.61 39.44
N LEU A 451 -13.44 46.74 39.60
CA LEU A 451 -14.61 47.10 38.81
C LEU A 451 -14.22 47.56 37.39
N SER A 452 -13.12 48.32 37.24
CA SER A 452 -12.64 48.74 35.92
C SER A 452 -12.10 47.55 35.13
N TRP A 453 -11.44 46.60 35.80
CA TRP A 453 -11.00 45.34 35.21
C TRP A 453 -12.19 44.50 34.68
N GLY A 454 -13.27 44.38 35.46
CA GLY A 454 -14.48 43.66 35.03
C GLY A 454 -15.15 44.29 33.81
N LEU A 455 -15.21 45.63 33.75
CA LEU A 455 -15.81 46.36 32.62
C LEU A 455 -14.97 46.26 31.34
N THR A 456 -13.64 46.30 31.45
CA THR A 456 -12.74 46.12 30.29
C THR A 456 -12.77 44.69 29.76
N LEU A 457 -12.86 43.69 30.62
CA LEU A 457 -13.07 42.30 30.20
C LEU A 457 -14.39 42.12 29.46
N GLY A 458 -15.48 42.68 30.00
CA GLY A 458 -16.80 42.64 29.36
C GLY A 458 -16.84 43.33 27.99
N SER A 459 -16.13 44.46 27.83
CA SER A 459 -16.08 45.17 26.55
C SER A 459 -15.26 44.42 25.49
N VAL A 460 -14.14 43.80 25.88
CA VAL A 460 -13.31 42.97 24.97
C VAL A 460 -14.09 41.73 24.52
N TYR A 461 -14.82 41.04 25.42
CA TYR A 461 -15.70 39.94 25.05
C TYR A 461 -16.82 40.37 24.10
N SER A 462 -17.44 41.52 24.36
CA SER A 462 -18.51 42.05 23.51
C SER A 462 -18.02 42.38 22.10
N PHE A 463 -16.83 42.99 22.01
CA PHE A 463 -16.20 43.32 20.72
C PHE A 463 -15.83 42.06 19.94
N LEU A 464 -15.17 41.09 20.59
CA LEU A 464 -14.83 39.82 19.94
C LEU A 464 -16.09 39.04 19.54
N GLY A 465 -17.13 39.03 20.38
CA GLY A 465 -18.41 38.39 20.07
C GLY A 465 -19.07 38.98 18.83
N LEU A 466 -19.03 40.30 18.68
CA LEU A 466 -19.49 41.00 17.47
C LEU A 466 -18.69 40.58 16.23
N VAL A 467 -17.35 40.51 16.34
CA VAL A 467 -16.47 40.07 15.24
C VAL A 467 -16.77 38.63 14.84
N LEU A 468 -16.89 37.72 15.80
CA LEU A 468 -17.22 36.31 15.55
C LEU A 468 -18.59 36.18 14.90
N TRP A 469 -19.60 36.92 15.37
CA TRP A 469 -20.93 36.95 14.78
C TRP A 469 -20.90 37.45 13.32
N LEU A 470 -20.12 38.49 13.02
CA LEU A 470 -19.95 38.99 11.65
C LEU A 470 -19.25 37.95 10.75
N LEU A 471 -18.26 37.22 11.27
CA LEU A 471 -17.57 36.16 10.53
C LEU A 471 -18.47 34.96 10.25
N LEU A 472 -19.28 34.52 11.22
CA LEU A 472 -20.26 33.44 11.05
C LEU A 472 -21.36 33.84 10.05
N LYS A 473 -21.89 35.05 10.17
CA LYS A 473 -22.89 35.59 9.24
C LYS A 473 -22.37 35.73 7.80
N ARG A 474 -21.06 35.97 7.63
CA ARG A 474 -20.40 35.99 6.32
C ARG A 474 -20.15 34.58 5.76
N SER A 475 -20.01 33.58 6.64
CA SER A 475 -19.90 32.16 6.26
C SER A 475 -21.23 31.62 5.73
N ASP A 476 -22.36 31.87 6.40
CA ASP A 476 -23.69 31.38 5.97
C ASP A 476 -24.06 31.91 4.58
N LYS A 477 -23.77 33.19 4.29
CA LYS A 477 -23.98 33.78 2.96
C LYS A 477 -23.19 33.11 1.83
N LYS A 478 -22.01 32.55 2.12
CA LYS A 478 -21.23 31.78 1.12
C LYS A 478 -21.82 30.39 0.90
N THR A 479 -22.40 29.79 1.94
CA THR A 479 -23.06 28.48 1.88
C THR A 479 -24.38 28.56 1.10
N ASP A 480 -25.15 29.63 1.29
CA ASP A 480 -26.39 29.87 0.53
C ASP A 480 -26.13 30.15 -0.96
N GLN A 481 -25.02 30.82 -1.30
CA GLN A 481 -24.59 31.00 -2.68
C GLN A 481 -24.08 29.71 -3.33
N ALA A 482 -23.52 28.78 -2.55
CA ALA A 482 -23.15 27.45 -3.04
C ALA A 482 -24.39 26.57 -3.26
N LEU A 483 -25.40 26.64 -2.39
CA LEU A 483 -26.66 25.91 -2.54
C LEU A 483 -27.59 26.46 -3.64
N GLN A 484 -27.51 27.74 -3.98
CA GLN A 484 -28.23 28.32 -5.13
C GLN A 484 -27.47 28.18 -6.47
N GLY A 485 -26.18 27.85 -6.44
CA GLY A 485 -25.34 27.64 -7.63
C GLY A 485 -25.38 26.24 -8.23
N GLU A 486 -25.96 25.25 -7.54
CA GLU A 486 -26.07 23.86 -8.00
C GLU A 486 -27.52 23.39 -8.12
N VAL A 487 -28.24 23.95 -9.10
CA VAL A 487 -29.24 23.16 -9.84
C VAL A 487 -28.71 23.00 -11.27
N TYR A 488 -27.64 22.22 -11.39
CA TYR A 488 -27.20 21.68 -12.68
C TYR A 488 -28.04 20.42 -12.95
N THR A 489 -29.12 20.57 -13.71
CA THR A 489 -29.88 19.42 -14.21
C THR A 489 -29.03 18.64 -15.23
N PRO A 490 -29.05 17.29 -15.23
CA PRO A 490 -28.15 16.46 -16.04
C PRO A 490 -28.42 16.47 -17.56
N GLN A 491 -29.29 17.36 -18.05
CA GLN A 491 -29.73 17.36 -19.46
C GLN A 491 -28.92 18.33 -20.35
N SER A 492 -28.22 19.31 -19.78
CA SER A 492 -27.41 20.28 -20.55
C SER A 492 -26.06 19.72 -20.99
N SER A 493 -25.44 18.86 -20.17
CA SER A 493 -24.17 18.18 -20.47
C SER A 493 -24.33 17.15 -21.61
N ILE A 494 -25.45 16.42 -21.64
CA ILE A 494 -25.72 15.44 -22.72
C ILE A 494 -25.96 16.15 -24.06
N LYS A 495 -26.66 17.30 -24.09
CA LYS A 495 -26.85 18.10 -25.32
C LYS A 495 -25.56 18.79 -25.77
N ALA A 496 -24.71 19.23 -24.85
CA ALA A 496 -23.42 19.84 -25.18
C ALA A 496 -22.41 18.79 -25.71
N ASN A 497 -22.38 17.59 -25.13
CA ASN A 497 -21.52 16.50 -25.59
C ASN A 497 -22.00 15.90 -26.93
N ALA A 498 -23.31 15.78 -27.14
CA ALA A 498 -23.88 15.35 -28.42
C ALA A 498 -23.54 16.31 -29.59
N ARG A 499 -23.53 17.63 -29.33
CA ARG A 499 -23.12 18.64 -30.33
C ARG A 499 -21.60 18.64 -30.59
N ARG A 500 -20.79 18.26 -29.60
CA ARG A 500 -19.32 18.17 -29.74
C ARG A 500 -18.92 16.89 -30.48
N ILE A 501 -19.61 15.78 -30.22
CA ILE A 501 -19.44 14.50 -30.93
C ILE A 501 -19.91 14.62 -32.39
N SER A 502 -21.00 15.34 -32.68
CA SER A 502 -21.45 15.52 -34.07
C SER A 502 -20.52 16.44 -34.89
N ARG A 503 -19.88 17.44 -34.27
CA ARG A 503 -18.86 18.28 -34.93
C ARG A 503 -17.56 17.52 -35.20
N ASN A 504 -17.08 16.72 -34.24
CA ASN A 504 -15.88 15.91 -34.45
C ASN A 504 -16.11 14.79 -35.48
N LYS A 505 -17.31 14.18 -35.52
CA LYS A 505 -17.64 13.19 -36.55
C LYS A 505 -17.70 13.78 -37.96
N ARG A 506 -18.20 15.02 -38.10
CA ARG A 506 -18.25 15.74 -39.39
C ARG A 506 -16.86 16.17 -39.86
N SER A 507 -16.02 16.69 -38.96
CA SER A 507 -14.62 17.04 -39.27
C SER A 507 -13.77 15.81 -39.60
N TRP A 508 -14.00 14.67 -38.94
CA TRP A 508 -13.30 13.43 -39.24
C TRP A 508 -13.74 12.85 -40.59
N MET A 509 -15.04 12.86 -40.92
CA MET A 509 -15.55 12.38 -42.22
C MET A 509 -15.13 13.24 -43.43
N GLU A 510 -14.96 14.56 -43.25
CA GLU A 510 -14.41 15.45 -44.30
C GLU A 510 -12.92 15.18 -44.59
N SER A 511 -12.17 14.69 -43.60
CA SER A 511 -10.73 14.40 -43.74
C SER A 511 -10.42 13.07 -44.45
N ILE A 512 -11.42 12.18 -44.63
CA ILE A 512 -11.27 10.86 -45.26
C ILE A 512 -11.94 10.74 -46.63
N GLY A 513 -12.45 11.85 -47.18
CA GLY A 513 -12.95 11.89 -48.57
C GLY A 513 -14.23 11.08 -48.83
N LEU A 514 -14.99 10.70 -47.80
CA LEU A 514 -16.23 9.93 -47.91
C LEU A 514 -17.46 10.84 -47.72
N TYR A 515 -17.65 11.82 -48.62
CA TYR A 515 -18.97 12.38 -48.93
C TYR A 515 -18.95 12.93 -50.37
N PRO A 516 -19.90 12.57 -51.24
CA PRO A 516 -20.03 13.20 -52.55
C PRO A 516 -20.56 14.63 -52.38
N ARG A 517 -19.93 15.60 -53.06
CA ARG A 517 -20.47 16.96 -53.21
C ARG A 517 -21.84 16.89 -53.90
N LEU A 518 -22.91 17.10 -53.14
CA LEU A 518 -24.24 17.37 -53.70
C LEU A 518 -24.36 18.86 -54.00
N ASN A 519 -24.59 19.14 -55.29
CA ASN A 519 -24.86 20.47 -55.83
C ASN A 519 -26.13 21.06 -55.21
N ALA A 520 -26.05 22.32 -54.82
CA ALA A 520 -27.19 23.15 -54.51
C ALA A 520 -27.97 23.44 -55.79
N ASN A 521 -29.15 22.83 -55.95
CA ASN A 521 -30.32 23.35 -56.65
C ASN A 521 -31.42 22.28 -56.60
N ASN A 522 -32.27 22.34 -55.59
CA ASN A 522 -33.73 22.22 -55.73
C ASN A 522 -34.41 22.39 -54.37
N SER A 523 -35.44 23.23 -54.41
CA SER A 523 -36.35 23.65 -53.35
C SER A 523 -37.44 22.61 -53.04
N MET A 524 -38.09 22.81 -51.88
CA MET A 524 -39.44 22.38 -51.44
C MET A 524 -39.55 21.13 -50.53
N PRO A 525 -40.60 21.07 -49.66
CA PRO A 525 -40.49 20.90 -48.19
C PRO A 525 -41.25 19.65 -47.68
N PHE A 526 -41.73 19.68 -46.41
CA PHE A 526 -42.57 18.72 -45.66
C PHE A 526 -41.79 17.82 -44.68
N GLU A 527 -42.25 17.50 -43.47
CA GLU A 527 -43.25 18.01 -42.52
C GLU A 527 -42.93 17.25 -41.21
N ILE A 528 -43.25 17.85 -40.05
CA ILE A 528 -43.01 17.26 -38.73
C ILE A 528 -44.32 16.61 -38.31
N ASP A 529 -44.31 15.32 -37.98
CA ASP A 529 -45.36 14.71 -37.15
C ASP A 529 -44.74 14.21 -35.83
N ASP A 530 -45.21 14.85 -34.76
CA ASP A 530 -45.11 14.39 -33.38
C ASP A 530 -46.17 13.32 -33.14
N GLU A 531 -45.78 12.15 -32.62
CA GLU A 531 -46.74 11.23 -32.00
C GLU A 531 -46.26 10.81 -30.61
N LEU A 532 -46.94 11.41 -29.62
CA LEU A 532 -46.94 11.10 -28.20
C LEU A 532 -47.77 9.83 -27.99
N VAL A 533 -47.28 8.86 -27.22
CA VAL A 533 -48.14 7.80 -26.64
C VAL A 533 -47.89 7.74 -25.14
N ASP A 534 -48.90 8.22 -24.41
CA ASP A 534 -49.17 7.97 -23.00
C ASP A 534 -49.53 6.49 -22.77
N VAL A 535 -49.01 5.90 -21.69
CA VAL A 535 -49.72 4.82 -20.98
C VAL A 535 -49.56 5.05 -19.48
N GLU A 536 -50.65 5.52 -18.87
CA GLU A 536 -50.89 5.54 -17.43
C GLU A 536 -51.07 4.12 -16.85
N GLY A 537 -50.48 3.94 -15.67
CA GLY A 537 -51.16 3.50 -14.44
C GLY A 537 -52.06 2.26 -14.43
N THR A 538 -51.68 1.26 -13.63
CA THR A 538 -52.66 0.56 -12.78
C THR A 538 -51.99 0.04 -11.50
N GLU A 539 -52.35 0.63 -10.37
CA GLU A 539 -52.26 0.02 -9.04
C GLU A 539 -53.34 -1.07 -8.90
N LEU A 540 -53.06 -2.16 -8.17
CA LEU A 540 -53.81 -2.53 -6.95
C LEU A 540 -53.40 -3.91 -6.39
N SER A 541 -53.04 -3.86 -5.11
CA SER A 541 -53.45 -4.71 -3.97
C SER A 541 -53.02 -6.18 -3.79
N ASN A 542 -52.41 -6.39 -2.61
CA ASN A 542 -52.69 -7.40 -1.59
C ASN A 542 -52.52 -8.90 -1.92
N LEU A 543 -51.59 -9.54 -1.20
CA LEU A 543 -51.93 -10.50 -0.14
C LEU A 543 -50.68 -10.84 0.71
N GLY A 544 -50.87 -10.82 2.02
CA GLY A 544 -49.88 -11.15 3.05
C GLY A 544 -49.67 -12.66 3.25
N PRO A 545 -48.99 -13.05 4.35
CA PRO A 545 -48.03 -14.14 4.37
C PRO A 545 -48.60 -15.46 4.91
N GLN A 546 -47.97 -16.59 4.55
CA GLN A 546 -48.13 -17.84 5.29
C GLN A 546 -46.79 -18.50 5.63
N SER A 547 -46.73 -18.87 6.89
CA SER A 547 -45.68 -19.52 7.65
C SER A 547 -45.88 -21.04 7.73
N GLN A 548 -44.77 -21.78 7.60
CA GLN A 548 -44.42 -23.06 8.29
C GLN A 548 -45.27 -24.34 8.02
N PRO A 549 -44.85 -25.53 8.51
CA PRO A 549 -43.50 -26.14 8.67
C PRO A 549 -43.45 -27.60 8.16
N ILE A 550 -42.27 -28.21 7.97
CA ILE A 550 -42.12 -29.69 8.03
C ILE A 550 -40.76 -30.05 8.66
N ASP A 551 -40.83 -30.71 9.82
CA ASP A 551 -39.80 -31.57 10.41
C ASP A 551 -40.14 -33.05 10.09
N LEU A 552 -39.12 -33.92 10.26
CA LEU A 552 -39.10 -35.40 10.29
C LEU A 552 -38.76 -36.14 8.99
N LEU A 553 -37.46 -36.36 8.74
CA LEU A 553 -36.77 -37.67 8.88
C LEU A 553 -35.25 -37.53 8.68
#